data_AF-A0A3D4DRY9-F1
#
_entry.id   AF-A0A3D4DRY9-F1
#
_cell.length_a   1.000
_cell.length_b   1.000
_cell.length_c   1.000
_cell.angle_alpha   90.00
_cell.angle_beta   90.00
_cell.angle_gamma   90.00
#
_symmetry.space_group_name_H-M   'P 1'
#
loop_
_entity.id
_entity.type
_entity.pdbx_description
1 polymer ?
#
loop_
_entity_poly.entity_id
_entity_poly.type
_entity_poly.pdbx_seq_one_letter_code
_entity_poly.pdbx_strand_id
1 'polypeptide(L)'
;MKTEGNDKLTLQTPVGAQDGSMTLTTDGGTLSGSLANSQETVDFTGGAVDGGTVSFCTKIPTPIGKLKAYIMGAVEGDHFSGKDIVALGPAAWN
;
A
#
# COMPACT_ATOMS: atom_id res chain seq x y z
N MET A 1 6.65 19.25 5.05
CA MET A 1 7.06 18.36 6.16
C MET A 1 6.97 16.95 5.59
N LYS A 2 8.04 16.17 5.73
CA LYS A 2 8.13 14.81 5.19
C LYS A 2 7.96 13.85 6.36
N THR A 3 6.98 12.98 6.27
CA THR A 3 6.69 11.97 7.29
C THR A 3 6.91 10.60 6.67
N GLU A 4 7.74 9.78 7.30
CA GLU A 4 8.03 8.39 6.90
C GLU A 4 7.52 7.46 8.00
N GLY A 5 6.60 6.56 7.65
CA GLY A 5 6.09 5.52 8.55
C GLY A 5 6.42 4.13 8.00
N ASN A 6 6.86 3.22 8.86
CA ASN A 6 7.08 1.81 8.51
C ASN A 6 6.16 0.93 9.36
N ASP A 7 5.18 0.32 8.71
CA ASP A 7 4.19 -0.52 9.35
C ASP A 7 4.25 -1.94 8.79
N LYS A 8 4.12 -2.92 9.69
CA LYS A 8 3.86 -4.31 9.31
C LYS A 8 2.40 -4.43 8.94
N LEU A 9 2.13 -4.99 7.77
CA LEU A 9 0.77 -5.25 7.31
C LEU A 9 0.60 -6.73 6.99
N THR A 10 -0.61 -7.21 7.22
CA THR A 10 -1.04 -8.51 6.74
C THR A 10 -1.96 -8.27 5.54
N LEU A 11 -1.44 -8.53 4.35
CA LEU A 11 -2.16 -8.45 3.08
C LEU A 11 -3.12 -9.63 2.98
N GLN A 12 -4.42 -9.37 3.12
CA GLN A 12 -5.41 -10.39 2.79
C GLN A 12 -5.59 -10.46 1.27
N THR A 13 -4.95 -11.44 0.65
CA THR A 13 -5.11 -11.71 -0.78
C THR A 13 -6.09 -12.87 -0.99
N PRO A 14 -6.71 -13.00 -2.18
CA PRO A 14 -7.59 -14.14 -2.49
C PRO A 14 -6.91 -15.51 -2.31
N VAL A 15 -5.57 -15.56 -2.34
CA VAL A 15 -4.78 -16.78 -2.13
C VAL A 15 -4.37 -17.00 -0.67
N GLY A 16 -4.67 -16.07 0.23
CA GLY A 16 -4.34 -16.14 1.65
C GLY A 16 -3.76 -14.84 2.22
N ALA A 17 -3.63 -14.81 3.54
CA ALA A 17 -2.93 -13.75 4.25
C ALA A 17 -1.41 -13.82 3.94
N GLN A 18 -0.82 -12.70 3.56
CA GLN A 18 0.62 -12.55 3.34
C GLN A 18 1.15 -11.43 4.23
N ASP A 19 2.21 -11.70 4.97
CA ASP A 19 2.88 -10.65 5.74
C ASP A 19 3.75 -9.79 4.81
N GLY A 20 3.69 -8.49 5.03
CA GLY A 20 4.46 -7.49 4.33
C GLY A 20 4.87 -6.33 5.24
N SER A 21 5.81 -5.53 4.76
CA SER A 21 6.23 -4.27 5.37
C SER A 21 5.91 -3.16 4.38
N MET A 22 5.30 -2.08 4.83
CA MET A 22 5.03 -0.93 3.98
C MET A 22 5.65 0.30 4.57
N THR A 23 6.40 1.01 3.73
CA THR A 23 6.92 2.33 4.03
C THR A 23 6.09 3.35 3.26
N LEU A 24 5.53 4.33 3.96
CA LEU A 24 4.79 5.44 3.35
C LEU A 24 5.52 6.73 3.62
N THR A 25 5.61 7.55 2.57
CA THR A 25 6.23 8.87 2.60
C THR A 25 5.22 9.88 2.09
N THR A 26 4.83 10.83 2.94
CA THR A 26 4.02 11.97 2.53
C THR A 26 4.88 13.21 2.37
N ASP A 27 4.79 13.88 1.22
CA ASP A 27 5.43 15.18 0.99
C ASP A 27 4.44 16.18 0.38
N GLY A 28 4.06 17.20 1.17
CA GLY A 28 3.28 18.35 0.71
C GLY A 28 1.91 18.03 0.10
N GLY A 29 1.32 16.87 0.42
CA GLY A 29 0.05 16.38 -0.15
C GLY A 29 0.20 15.22 -1.15
N THR A 30 1.43 14.89 -1.53
CA THR A 30 1.74 13.71 -2.36
C THR A 30 2.07 12.52 -1.48
N LEU A 31 1.50 11.35 -1.78
CA LEU A 31 1.86 10.10 -1.11
C LEU A 31 2.67 9.20 -2.06
N SER A 32 3.82 8.76 -1.57
CA SER A 32 4.62 7.70 -2.17
C SER A 32 4.95 6.66 -1.12
N GLY A 33 5.49 5.53 -1.54
CA GLY A 33 5.90 4.49 -0.61
C GLY A 33 6.45 3.26 -1.28
N SER A 34 6.82 2.29 -0.46
CA SER A 34 7.29 0.98 -0.88
C SER A 34 6.54 -0.10 -0.10
N LEU A 35 6.17 -1.16 -0.79
CA LEU A 35 5.54 -2.33 -0.22
C LEU A 35 6.48 -3.53 -0.42
N ALA A 36 7.09 -4.00 0.65
CA ALA A 36 7.86 -5.23 0.69
C ALA A 36 6.95 -6.40 1.08
N ASN A 37 6.91 -7.45 0.27
CA ASN A 37 6.31 -8.72 0.64
C ASN A 37 7.35 -9.86 0.57
N SER A 38 6.91 -11.10 0.78
CA SER A 38 7.80 -12.27 0.71
C SER A 38 8.39 -12.56 -0.69
N GLN A 39 7.89 -11.91 -1.74
CA GLN A 39 8.33 -12.09 -3.13
C GLN A 39 9.29 -10.98 -3.57
N GLU A 40 8.86 -9.72 -3.50
CA GLU A 40 9.66 -8.55 -3.88
C GLU A 40 9.17 -7.28 -3.16
N THR A 41 9.95 -6.21 -3.31
CA THR A 41 9.57 -4.87 -2.90
C THR A 41 9.05 -4.09 -4.09
N VAL A 42 7.88 -3.49 -3.95
CA VAL A 42 7.25 -2.65 -4.98
C VAL A 42 7.14 -1.22 -4.49
N ASP A 43 7.78 -0.31 -5.22
CA ASP A 43 7.62 1.12 -5.03
C ASP A 43 6.35 1.62 -5.74
N PHE A 44 5.63 2.53 -5.10
CA PHE A 44 4.48 3.22 -5.68
C PHE A 44 4.55 4.72 -5.43
N THR A 45 3.97 5.46 -6.37
CA THR A 45 3.85 6.91 -6.33
C THR A 45 2.47 7.32 -6.81
N GLY A 46 1.99 8.48 -6.35
CA GLY A 46 0.70 9.02 -6.79
C GLY A 46 -0.49 8.61 -5.92
N GLY A 47 -0.28 8.34 -4.64
CA GLY A 47 -1.36 8.30 -3.68
C GLY A 47 -1.86 9.71 -3.33
N ALA A 48 -3.13 9.79 -2.95
CA ALA A 48 -3.75 11.03 -2.48
C ALA A 48 -3.87 11.02 -0.95
N VAL A 49 -3.60 12.17 -0.34
CA VAL A 49 -3.87 12.45 1.08
C VAL A 49 -5.01 13.46 1.15
N ASP A 50 -6.16 13.06 1.69
CA ASP A 50 -7.33 13.92 1.86
C ASP A 50 -7.77 13.92 3.33
N GLY A 51 -7.59 15.05 4.02
CA GLY A 51 -8.04 15.22 5.40
C GLY A 51 -7.48 14.21 6.41
N GLY A 52 -6.31 13.62 6.14
CA GLY A 52 -5.74 12.53 6.95
C GLY A 52 -6.14 11.14 6.48
N THR A 53 -6.96 10.99 5.45
CA THR A 53 -7.18 9.71 4.76
C THR A 53 -6.21 9.60 3.60
N VAL A 54 -5.55 8.46 3.47
CA VAL A 54 -4.68 8.17 2.33
C VAL A 54 -5.24 7.04 1.49
N SER A 55 -5.17 7.20 0.18
CA SER A 55 -5.62 6.19 -0.77
C SER A 55 -4.68 6.09 -1.96
N PHE A 56 -4.32 4.86 -2.32
CA PHE A 56 -3.45 4.60 -3.47
C PHE A 56 -3.70 3.22 -4.08
N CYS A 57 -3.36 3.10 -5.37
CA CYS A 57 -3.35 1.83 -6.09
C CYS A 57 -1.90 1.38 -6.27
N THR A 58 -1.60 0.12 -5.94
CA THR A 58 -0.32 -0.50 -6.30
C THR A 58 -0.55 -1.89 -6.92
N LYS A 59 0.49 -2.45 -7.52
CA LYS A 59 0.50 -3.84 -7.98
C LYS A 59 1.28 -4.66 -7.00
N ILE A 60 0.65 -5.68 -6.44
CA ILE A 60 1.31 -6.60 -5.54
C ILE A 60 1.71 -7.86 -6.33
N PRO A 61 2.99 -8.20 -6.36
CA PRO A 61 3.51 -9.42 -6.94
C PRO A 61 3.18 -10.56 -6.00
N THR A 62 2.47 -11.55 -6.52
CA THR A 62 2.08 -12.74 -5.77
C THR A 62 2.53 -13.99 -6.52
N PRO A 63 2.59 -15.16 -5.86
CA PRO A 63 2.97 -16.41 -6.51
C PRO A 63 2.12 -16.78 -7.74
N ILE A 64 0.91 -16.22 -7.86
CA ILE A 64 -0.02 -16.46 -8.97
C ILE A 64 0.00 -15.34 -10.03
N GLY A 65 0.85 -14.32 -9.87
CA GLY A 65 0.95 -13.17 -10.77
C GLY A 65 0.82 -11.82 -10.07
N LYS A 66 0.62 -10.75 -10.84
CA LYS A 66 0.47 -9.38 -10.31
C LYS A 66 -1.00 -9.10 -10.00
N LEU A 67 -1.32 -8.85 -8.74
CA LEU A 67 -2.65 -8.42 -8.30
C LEU A 67 -2.67 -6.90 -8.19
N LYS A 68 -3.80 -6.27 -8.54
CA LYS A 68 -3.99 -4.85 -8.25
C LYS A 68 -4.50 -4.74 -6.82
N ALA A 69 -3.81 -3.99 -5.98
CA ALA A 69 -4.26 -3.70 -4.63
C ALA A 69 -4.66 -2.22 -4.52
N TYR A 70 -5.85 -2.01 -3.98
CA TYR A 70 -6.29 -0.70 -3.50
C TYR A 70 -6.04 -0.65 -2.00
N ILE A 71 -5.25 0.32 -1.56
CA ILE A 71 -4.95 0.52 -0.15
C ILE A 71 -5.60 1.83 0.27
N MET A 72 -6.40 1.75 1.33
CA MET A 72 -6.93 2.89 2.05
C MET A 72 -6.47 2.83 3.50
N GLY A 73 -6.03 3.95 4.03
CA GLY A 73 -5.72 4.08 5.44
C GLY A 73 -5.89 5.50 5.94
N ALA A 74 -5.63 5.69 7.21
CA ALA A 74 -5.59 7.01 7.84
C ALA A 74 -4.16 7.31 8.27
N VAL A 75 -3.73 8.55 8.11
CA VAL A 75 -2.50 9.10 8.67
C VAL A 75 -2.92 10.06 9.79
N GLU A 76 -2.62 9.68 11.02
CA GLU A 76 -2.81 10.52 12.22
C GLU A 76 -1.43 10.96 12.72
N GLY A 77 -1.04 12.19 12.37
CA GLY A 77 0.29 12.72 12.69
C GLY A 77 1.39 11.94 11.94
N ASP A 78 2.27 11.29 12.70
CA ASP A 78 3.36 10.45 12.17
C ASP A 78 3.00 8.96 12.09
N HIS A 79 1.77 8.59 12.46
CA HIS A 79 1.31 7.20 12.44
C HIS A 79 0.38 6.95 11.26
N PHE A 80 0.71 5.93 10.46
CA PHE A 80 -0.20 5.40 9.46
C PHE A 80 -0.96 4.19 10.03
N SER A 81 -2.27 4.19 9.87
CA SER A 81 -3.13 3.05 10.14
C SER A 81 -3.73 2.56 8.83
N GLY A 82 -3.16 1.49 8.29
CA GLY A 82 -3.71 0.77 7.15
C GLY A 82 -4.98 0.04 7.57
N LYS A 83 -6.14 0.60 7.24
CA LYS A 83 -7.43 0.08 7.72
C LYS A 83 -7.97 -1.02 6.82
N ASP A 84 -7.87 -0.84 5.50
CA ASP A 84 -8.42 -1.77 4.52
C ASP A 84 -7.49 -1.92 3.31
N ILE A 85 -6.99 -3.13 3.10
CA ILE A 85 -6.25 -3.50 1.90
C ILE A 85 -7.14 -4.43 1.07
N VAL A 86 -7.59 -3.94 -0.08
CA VAL A 86 -8.44 -4.70 -0.98
C VAL A 86 -7.63 -5.12 -2.20
N ALA A 87 -7.27 -6.40 -2.25
CA ALA A 87 -6.68 -7.01 -3.44
C ALA A 87 -7.79 -7.29 -4.47
N LEU A 88 -7.85 -6.47 -5.52
CA LEU A 88 -8.82 -6.56 -6.62
C LEU A 88 -8.25 -7.40 -7.77
N GLY A 89 -8.35 -8.73 -7.66
CA GLY A 89 -8.19 -9.67 -8.77
C GLY A 89 -6.88 -9.57 -9.59
N PRO A 90 -6.77 -10.38 -10.67
CA PRO A 90 -5.63 -10.28 -11.57
C PRO A 90 -5.59 -8.89 -12.22
N ALA A 91 -4.45 -8.23 -12.17
CA ALA A 91 -4.27 -6.95 -12.84
C ALA A 91 -4.22 -7.18 -14.36
N ALA A 92 -5.39 -7.19 -15.01
CA ALA A 92 -5.47 -7.14 -16.46
C ALA A 92 -4.96 -5.77 -16.94
N TRP A 93 -3.90 -5.77 -17.72
CA TRP A 93 -3.48 -4.60 -18.49
C TRP A 93 -4.11 -4.77 -19.87
N ASN A 94 -4.94 -3.80 -20.27
CA ASN A 94 -5.08 -3.44 -21.68
C ASN A 94 -4.21 -2.20 -21.91
#